data_AF-A0A1Z9M176-F1
#
_entry.id   AF-A0A1Z9M176-F1
#
_cell.length_a   1.000
_cell.length_b   1.000
_cell.length_c   1.000
_cell.angle_alpha   90.00
_cell.angle_beta   90.00
_cell.angle_gamma   90.00
#
_symmetry.space_group_name_H-M   'P 1'
#
loop_
_entity.id
_entity.type
_entity.pdbx_description
1 polymer ?
#
loop_
_entity_poly.entity_id
_entity_poly.type
_entity_poly.pdbx_seq_one_letter_code
_entity_poly.pdbx_strand_id
1 'polypeptide(L)'
;MPYLGRGPNFGVRTVFHFLASNGDTSVSGADADGKNLNFADGNYIDVYLNGVRLKLDEDFNTSTANTVAGLSALNANDEVNVVVYDTFTVADTVKASEGGTFSGAVTLSGGVTGDVTATGTVNVTGDTAAGDDASIGFTSAEGLILTGQGSTNDITIKNDADTAVIQVPTGTTNVTMAGTLDVTSDITGSTLNADG
;
A
#
# COMPACT_ATOMS: atom_id res chain seq x y z
N MET A 1 0.43 -13.78 5.93
CA MET A 1 0.71 -12.48 6.57
C MET A 1 2.18 -12.45 6.92
N PRO A 2 2.96 -11.47 6.45
CA PRO A 2 4.32 -11.27 6.95
C PRO A 2 4.22 -11.03 8.46
N TYR A 3 4.70 -11.98 9.24
CA TYR A 3 4.56 -11.98 10.70
C TYR A 3 5.56 -10.98 11.30
N LEU A 4 5.05 -9.84 11.76
CA LEU A 4 5.79 -8.84 12.55
C LEU A 4 5.84 -9.28 14.01
N GLY A 5 6.43 -10.44 14.30
CA GLY A 5 6.48 -10.95 15.66
C GLY A 5 7.67 -11.88 15.92
N ARG A 6 7.95 -12.11 17.20
CA ARG A 6 9.00 -13.03 17.66
C ARG A 6 8.66 -14.44 17.22
N GLY A 7 9.52 -15.03 16.39
CA GLY A 7 9.51 -16.44 16.02
C GLY A 7 10.82 -17.10 16.47
N PRO A 8 10.91 -18.44 16.49
CA PRO A 8 12.14 -19.15 16.86
C PRO A 8 13.36 -18.77 15.99
N ASN A 9 13.11 -18.14 14.83
CA ASN A 9 14.12 -17.65 13.89
C ASN A 9 14.17 -16.11 13.75
N PHE A 10 13.42 -15.37 14.58
CA PHE A 10 13.34 -13.90 14.54
C PHE A 10 13.47 -13.34 15.96
N GLY A 11 14.71 -13.10 16.38
CA GLY A 11 15.03 -12.51 17.66
C GLY A 11 15.26 -11.00 17.50
N VAL A 12 14.53 -10.16 18.23
CA VAL A 12 14.78 -8.70 18.26
C VAL A 12 16.22 -8.33 18.69
N ARG A 13 16.95 -9.30 19.24
CA ARG A 13 18.31 -9.16 19.73
C ARG A 13 18.98 -10.52 19.89
N THR A 14 20.23 -10.65 19.47
CA THR A 14 21.12 -11.76 19.83
C THR A 14 22.25 -11.24 20.70
N VAL A 15 22.70 -12.01 21.70
CA VAL A 15 23.85 -11.65 22.53
C VAL A 15 24.95 -12.68 22.33
N PHE A 16 26.16 -12.19 22.15
CA PHE A 16 27.38 -12.98 22.04
C PHE A 16 28.31 -12.66 23.21
N HIS A 17 28.88 -13.69 23.82
CA HIS A 17 29.72 -13.58 25.02
C HIS A 17 31.17 -13.98 24.70
N PHE A 18 32.11 -13.04 24.74
CA PHE A 18 33.53 -13.34 24.52
C PHE A 18 34.31 -13.19 25.83
N LEU A 19 35.22 -14.14 26.07
CA LEU A 19 36.20 -14.07 27.14
C LEU A 19 37.56 -13.78 26.54
N ALA A 20 38.13 -12.63 26.85
CA ALA A 20 39.39 -12.19 26.27
C ALA A 20 40.57 -13.02 26.79
N SER A 21 41.51 -13.30 25.88
CA SER A 21 42.87 -13.67 26.21
C SER A 21 43.70 -12.41 26.48
N ASN A 22 44.85 -12.59 27.13
CA ASN A 22 45.73 -11.46 27.44
C ASN A 22 46.25 -10.78 26.15
N GLY A 23 45.94 -9.51 25.97
CA GLY A 23 46.40 -8.69 24.85
C GLY A 23 45.47 -8.68 23.63
N ASP A 24 44.30 -9.31 23.68
CA ASP A 24 43.33 -9.25 22.60
C ASP A 24 42.91 -7.80 22.33
N THR A 25 42.73 -7.44 21.06
CA THR A 25 42.28 -6.10 20.62
C THR A 25 41.04 -6.17 19.72
N SER A 26 40.47 -7.37 19.59
CA SER A 26 39.28 -7.63 18.81
C SER A 26 38.57 -8.90 19.26
N VAL A 27 37.27 -8.99 19.02
CA VAL A 27 36.48 -10.21 19.16
C VAL A 27 35.75 -10.52 17.86
N SER A 28 35.76 -11.79 17.44
CA SER A 28 35.09 -12.30 16.24
C SER A 28 34.95 -13.82 16.30
N GLY A 29 34.23 -14.40 15.34
CA GLY A 29 34.07 -15.85 15.26
C GLY A 29 33.15 -16.40 16.35
N ALA A 30 33.41 -17.62 16.80
CA ALA A 30 32.60 -18.28 17.83
C ALA A 30 32.82 -17.64 19.20
N ASP A 31 31.72 -17.31 19.86
CA ASP A 31 31.69 -16.84 21.25
C ASP A 31 31.90 -18.01 22.24
N ALA A 32 31.95 -17.71 23.53
CA ALA A 32 32.13 -18.68 24.61
C ALA A 32 30.99 -19.72 24.69
N ASP A 33 29.82 -19.43 24.12
CA ASP A 33 28.68 -20.33 24.03
C ASP A 33 28.65 -21.11 22.69
N GLY A 34 29.62 -20.90 21.81
CA GLY A 34 29.70 -21.53 20.48
C GLY A 34 28.84 -20.88 19.39
N LYS A 35 28.29 -19.69 19.62
CA LYS A 35 27.56 -18.90 18.61
C LYS A 35 28.55 -18.04 17.82
N ASN A 36 28.50 -18.10 16.49
CA ASN A 36 29.33 -17.23 15.66
C ASN A 36 28.78 -15.80 15.66
N LEU A 37 29.59 -14.81 16.05
CA LEU A 37 29.25 -13.40 15.94
C LEU A 37 28.88 -13.10 14.49
N ASN A 38 27.66 -12.58 14.31
CA ASN A 38 27.13 -12.20 13.02
C ASN A 38 26.26 -10.96 13.17
N PHE A 39 26.59 -9.91 12.43
CA PHE A 39 25.80 -8.69 12.34
C PHE A 39 25.79 -8.20 10.89
N ALA A 40 24.62 -7.80 10.39
CA ALA A 40 24.48 -7.32 9.01
C ALA A 40 25.07 -5.91 8.83
N ASP A 41 25.00 -5.09 9.88
CA ASP A 41 25.51 -3.72 9.91
C ASP A 41 25.96 -3.39 11.36
N GLY A 42 27.18 -2.87 11.49
CA GLY A 42 27.81 -2.55 12.77
C GLY A 42 27.17 -1.37 13.51
N ASN A 43 26.30 -0.60 12.87
CA ASN A 43 25.51 0.44 13.55
C ASN A 43 24.41 -0.14 14.44
N TYR A 44 24.03 -1.40 14.23
CA TYR A 44 22.99 -2.09 14.98
C TYR A 44 23.57 -3.08 15.99
N ILE A 45 24.71 -2.73 16.59
CA ILE A 45 25.28 -3.48 17.72
C ILE A 45 25.59 -2.56 18.90
N ASP A 46 25.44 -3.09 20.11
CA ASP A 46 26.04 -2.51 21.31
C ASP A 46 27.15 -3.43 21.82
N VAL A 47 28.31 -2.87 22.15
CA VAL A 47 29.44 -3.60 22.72
C VAL A 47 29.65 -3.16 24.15
N TYR A 48 29.81 -4.11 25.07
CA TYR A 48 30.09 -3.86 26.47
C TYR A 48 31.38 -4.58 26.88
N LEU A 49 32.26 -3.89 27.59
CA LEU A 49 33.44 -4.47 28.24
C LEU A 49 33.23 -4.47 29.75
N ASN A 50 33.19 -5.65 30.37
CA ASN A 50 32.93 -5.83 31.81
C ASN A 50 31.68 -5.05 32.30
N GLY A 51 30.66 -4.96 31.44
CA GLY A 51 29.41 -4.25 31.71
C GLY A 51 29.39 -2.76 31.33
N VAL A 52 30.51 -2.17 30.92
CA VAL A 52 30.57 -0.76 30.44
C VAL A 52 30.36 -0.73 28.93
N ARG A 53 29.36 0.05 28.48
CA ARG A 53 29.09 0.24 27.04
C ARG A 53 30.22 1.05 26.39
N LEU A 54 30.76 0.52 25.30
CA LEU A 54 31.77 1.14 24.46
C LEU A 54 31.11 1.93 23.32
N LYS A 55 31.83 2.88 22.74
CA LYS A 55 31.37 3.71 21.62
C LYS A 55 31.97 3.26 20.29
N LEU A 56 31.13 3.12 19.28
CA LEU A 56 31.56 2.89 17.90
C LEU A 56 32.39 4.09 17.40
N ASP A 57 33.46 3.82 16.67
CA ASP A 57 34.45 4.75 16.11
C ASP A 57 35.33 5.49 17.13
N GLU A 58 35.05 5.42 18.43
CA GLU A 58 35.94 5.90 19.50
C GLU A 58 36.67 4.74 20.21
N ASP A 59 35.92 3.76 20.73
CA ASP A 59 36.45 2.67 21.55
C ASP A 59 36.59 1.35 20.77
N PHE A 60 35.84 1.20 19.67
CA PHE A 60 35.90 0.04 18.78
C PHE A 60 35.44 0.42 17.36
N ASN A 61 35.69 -0.45 16.39
CA ASN A 61 35.16 -0.34 15.02
C ASN A 61 34.69 -1.69 14.48
N THR A 62 33.89 -1.64 13.41
CA THR A 62 33.35 -2.81 12.71
C THR A 62 33.76 -2.83 11.23
N SER A 63 34.95 -2.29 10.93
CA SER A 63 35.45 -2.18 9.54
C SER A 63 35.68 -3.53 8.87
N THR A 64 35.88 -4.57 9.67
CA THR A 64 35.95 -5.97 9.21
C THR A 64 34.64 -6.65 9.53
N ALA A 65 34.07 -7.34 8.54
CA ALA A 65 32.81 -8.04 8.69
C ALA A 65 32.82 -8.97 9.92
N ASN A 66 31.73 -8.95 10.69
CA ASN A 66 31.55 -9.82 11.86
C ASN A 66 32.68 -9.78 12.89
N THR A 67 33.35 -8.63 13.00
CA THR A 67 34.47 -8.40 13.93
C THR A 67 34.29 -7.08 14.65
N VAL A 68 34.37 -7.09 15.98
CA VAL A 68 34.53 -5.88 16.79
C VAL A 68 36.03 -5.72 17.03
N ALA A 69 36.65 -4.73 16.40
CA ALA A 69 38.10 -4.50 16.43
C ALA A 69 38.44 -3.14 17.05
N GLY A 70 39.73 -2.88 17.24
CA GLY A 70 40.22 -1.59 17.75
C GLY A 70 39.96 -1.39 19.24
N LEU A 71 39.64 -2.46 19.97
CA LEU A 71 39.53 -2.42 21.42
C LEU A 71 40.92 -2.11 22.00
N SER A 72 40.93 -1.34 23.10
CA SER A 72 42.13 -1.27 23.94
C SER A 72 42.53 -2.67 24.38
N ALA A 73 43.84 -2.92 24.51
CA ALA A 73 44.36 -4.25 24.85
C ALA A 73 43.67 -4.81 26.10
N LEU A 74 42.96 -5.92 25.93
CA LEU A 74 42.16 -6.56 26.96
C LEU A 74 43.04 -7.39 27.88
N ASN A 75 42.66 -7.46 29.15
CA ASN A 75 43.27 -8.36 30.10
C ASN A 75 42.67 -9.77 29.94
N ALA A 76 43.42 -10.78 30.37
CA ALA A 76 42.87 -12.13 30.47
C ALA A 76 41.62 -12.15 31.36
N ASN A 77 40.56 -12.77 30.86
CA ASN A 77 39.23 -12.88 31.47
C ASN A 77 38.38 -11.60 31.47
N ASP A 78 38.75 -10.56 30.73
CA ASP A 78 37.80 -9.50 30.43
C ASP A 78 36.62 -10.06 29.61
N GLU A 79 35.39 -9.64 29.93
CA GLU A 79 34.18 -10.08 29.26
C GLU A 79 33.74 -9.02 28.23
N VAL A 80 33.67 -9.41 26.96
CA VAL A 80 33.12 -8.57 25.89
C VAL A 80 31.76 -9.13 25.47
N ASN A 81 30.71 -8.38 25.77
CA ASN A 81 29.35 -8.68 25.37
C ASN A 81 28.96 -7.90 24.13
N VAL A 82 28.63 -8.60 23.04
CA VAL A 82 28.15 -7.99 21.80
C VAL A 82 26.67 -8.28 21.64
N VAL A 83 25.88 -7.22 21.65
CA VAL A 83 24.44 -7.26 21.52
C VAL A 83 24.07 -6.82 20.11
N VAL A 84 23.62 -7.73 19.27
CA VAL A 84 23.25 -7.47 17.87
C VAL A 84 21.74 -7.33 17.75
N TYR A 85 21.27 -6.28 17.07
CA TYR A 85 19.86 -6.05 16.78
C TYR A 85 19.53 -6.44 15.33
N ASP A 86 18.40 -7.12 15.14
CA ASP A 86 17.87 -7.41 13.81
C ASP A 86 17.19 -6.16 13.22
N THR A 87 17.42 -5.89 11.93
CA THR A 87 16.71 -4.84 11.18
C THR A 87 15.42 -5.40 10.55
N PHE A 88 14.28 -4.75 10.78
CA PHE A 88 13.01 -5.10 10.12
C PHE A 88 12.76 -4.18 8.93
N THR A 89 12.45 -4.74 7.76
CA THR A 89 11.89 -4.00 6.63
C THR A 89 10.48 -4.49 6.35
N VAL A 90 9.58 -3.58 5.99
CA VAL A 90 8.23 -3.96 5.54
C VAL A 90 8.30 -4.17 4.03
N ALA A 91 7.87 -5.35 3.56
CA ALA A 91 7.81 -5.64 2.15
C ALA A 91 6.79 -4.71 1.45
N ASP A 92 7.17 -4.17 0.29
CA ASP A 92 6.24 -3.47 -0.60
C ASP A 92 5.25 -4.50 -1.20
N THR A 93 4.12 -4.64 -0.52
CA THR A 93 3.20 -5.77 -0.74
C THR A 93 2.32 -5.57 -1.98
N VAL A 94 2.19 -4.32 -2.46
CA VAL A 94 1.53 -3.94 -3.71
C VAL A 94 2.34 -2.81 -4.34
N LYS A 95 3.37 -3.18 -5.09
CA LYS A 95 4.31 -2.22 -5.66
C LYS A 95 3.60 -1.18 -6.51
N ALA A 96 3.91 0.09 -6.31
CA ALA A 96 3.30 1.17 -7.10
C ALA A 96 3.60 1.06 -8.61
N SER A 97 4.75 0.49 -9.00
CA SER A 97 5.18 0.40 -10.40
C SER A 97 4.67 -0.83 -11.16
N GLU A 98 4.32 -1.90 -10.44
CA GLU A 98 3.94 -3.20 -11.02
C GLU A 98 2.51 -3.61 -10.64
N GLY A 99 1.94 -3.00 -9.59
CA GLY A 99 0.68 -3.38 -8.99
C GLY A 99 0.76 -4.68 -8.18
N GLY A 100 -0.41 -5.23 -7.87
CA GLY A 100 -0.59 -6.53 -7.23
C GLY A 100 -2.05 -6.98 -7.30
N THR A 101 -2.31 -8.25 -6.98
CA THR A 101 -3.67 -8.81 -6.98
C THR A 101 -4.17 -8.98 -5.55
N PHE A 102 -5.33 -8.39 -5.24
CA PHE A 102 -6.09 -8.74 -4.04
C PHE A 102 -7.02 -9.92 -4.36
N SER A 103 -6.95 -10.99 -3.55
CA SER A 103 -7.90 -12.09 -3.63
C SER A 103 -8.95 -11.90 -2.54
N GLY A 104 -10.14 -11.48 -2.94
CA GLY A 104 -11.26 -11.19 -2.03
C GLY A 104 -11.85 -9.80 -2.23
N ALA A 105 -12.85 -9.48 -1.42
CA ALA A 105 -13.47 -8.17 -1.42
C ALA A 105 -12.52 -7.11 -0.88
N VAL A 106 -12.48 -5.95 -1.55
CA VAL A 106 -11.72 -4.77 -1.11
C VAL A 106 -12.72 -3.66 -0.83
N THR A 107 -12.71 -3.13 0.39
CA THR A 107 -13.53 -1.96 0.78
C THR A 107 -12.65 -0.72 0.74
N LEU A 108 -13.04 0.28 -0.06
CA LEU A 108 -12.34 1.56 -0.19
C LEU A 108 -13.17 2.69 0.42
N SER A 109 -13.03 2.94 1.71
CA SER A 109 -13.83 3.97 2.40
C SER A 109 -13.58 5.39 1.89
N GLY A 110 -12.40 5.65 1.33
CA GLY A 110 -12.05 6.94 0.71
C GLY A 110 -12.37 7.02 -0.79
N GLY A 111 -12.98 5.98 -1.37
CA GLY A 111 -13.23 5.89 -2.81
C GLY A 111 -11.99 5.56 -3.65
N VAL A 112 -12.13 5.73 -4.96
CA VAL A 112 -11.06 5.57 -5.96
C VAL A 112 -10.78 6.94 -6.58
N THR A 113 -9.56 7.44 -6.46
CA THR A 113 -9.12 8.66 -7.14
C THR A 113 -8.60 8.30 -8.53
N GLY A 114 -9.45 8.38 -9.54
CA GLY A 114 -9.11 8.08 -10.94
C GLY A 114 -10.08 7.09 -11.58
N ASP A 115 -9.68 6.55 -12.73
CA ASP A 115 -10.52 5.67 -13.52
C ASP A 115 -10.64 4.27 -12.91
N VAL A 116 -11.83 3.68 -13.04
CA VAL A 116 -12.10 2.28 -12.67
C VAL A 116 -12.19 1.45 -13.95
N THR A 117 -11.19 0.60 -14.18
CA THR A 117 -11.20 -0.39 -15.27
C THR A 117 -11.57 -1.76 -14.71
N ALA A 118 -12.74 -2.27 -15.09
CA ALA A 118 -13.19 -3.62 -14.76
C ALA A 118 -13.09 -4.53 -15.98
N THR A 119 -12.48 -5.70 -15.84
CA THR A 119 -12.47 -6.74 -16.89
C THR A 119 -13.80 -7.48 -16.99
N GLY A 120 -14.59 -7.46 -15.90
CA GLY A 120 -15.95 -7.98 -15.84
C GLY A 120 -16.98 -6.86 -15.76
N THR A 121 -18.15 -7.19 -15.24
CA THR A 121 -19.24 -6.23 -15.05
C THR A 121 -19.00 -5.33 -13.84
N VAL A 122 -19.38 -4.06 -13.94
CA VAL A 122 -19.50 -3.16 -12.80
C VAL A 122 -20.90 -3.32 -12.21
N ASN A 123 -20.99 -3.93 -11.04
CA ASN A 123 -22.26 -4.07 -10.32
C ASN A 123 -22.49 -2.85 -9.41
N VAL A 124 -23.49 -2.05 -9.74
CA VAL A 124 -23.99 -0.99 -8.87
C VAL A 124 -25.05 -1.57 -7.93
N THR A 125 -24.99 -1.22 -6.65
CA THR A 125 -25.89 -1.78 -5.60
C THR A 125 -26.56 -0.71 -4.74
N GLY A 126 -26.12 0.54 -4.84
CA GLY A 126 -26.75 1.68 -4.18
C GLY A 126 -27.81 2.32 -5.06
N ASP A 127 -28.73 3.03 -4.42
CA ASP A 127 -29.69 3.93 -5.05
C ASP A 127 -29.03 5.29 -5.34
N THR A 128 -29.68 6.12 -6.16
CA THR A 128 -29.38 7.55 -6.30
C THR A 128 -30.61 8.35 -5.85
N ALA A 129 -30.44 9.41 -5.08
CA ALA A 129 -31.52 10.28 -4.66
C ALA A 129 -31.41 11.71 -5.23
N ALA A 130 -32.51 12.45 -5.19
CA ALA A 130 -32.50 13.86 -5.57
C ALA A 130 -31.54 14.66 -4.67
N GLY A 131 -30.60 15.37 -5.28
CA GLY A 131 -29.59 16.14 -4.57
C GLY A 131 -28.30 15.37 -4.26
N ASP A 132 -28.26 14.05 -4.52
CA ASP A 132 -27.00 13.30 -4.52
C ASP A 132 -26.09 13.79 -5.65
N ASP A 133 -24.80 13.47 -5.54
CA ASP A 133 -23.86 13.67 -6.64
C ASP A 133 -24.26 12.84 -7.87
N ALA A 134 -23.77 13.25 -9.05
CA ALA A 134 -23.98 12.50 -10.28
C ALA A 134 -23.50 11.05 -10.13
N SER A 135 -24.39 10.10 -10.40
CA SER A 135 -24.17 8.71 -10.00
C SER A 135 -24.90 7.71 -10.90
N ILE A 136 -24.46 6.45 -10.80
CA ILE A 136 -25.11 5.28 -11.39
C ILE A 136 -25.56 4.41 -10.22
N GLY A 137 -26.85 4.11 -10.17
CA GLY A 137 -27.45 3.32 -9.10
C GLY A 137 -28.49 2.33 -9.61
N PHE A 138 -29.20 1.72 -8.68
CA PHE A 138 -30.24 0.75 -8.96
C PHE A 138 -31.29 0.68 -7.84
N THR A 139 -32.56 0.54 -8.23
CA THR A 139 -33.61 0.03 -7.34
C THR A 139 -34.40 -1.07 -8.05
N SER A 140 -35.07 -1.95 -7.30
CA SER A 140 -35.93 -2.98 -7.90
C SER A 140 -37.15 -2.40 -8.64
N ALA A 141 -37.53 -1.15 -8.31
CA ALA A 141 -38.68 -0.49 -8.92
C ALA A 141 -38.30 0.29 -10.18
N GLU A 142 -37.14 0.96 -10.19
CA GLU A 142 -36.70 1.83 -11.28
C GLU A 142 -35.70 1.15 -12.21
N GLY A 143 -35.09 0.05 -11.80
CA GLY A 143 -34.05 -0.63 -12.56
C GLY A 143 -32.72 0.11 -12.47
N LEU A 144 -31.98 0.18 -13.57
CA LEU A 144 -30.75 0.98 -13.65
C LEU A 144 -31.11 2.46 -13.61
N ILE A 145 -30.46 3.21 -12.73
CA ILE A 145 -30.68 4.64 -12.55
C ILE A 145 -29.39 5.36 -12.93
N LEU A 146 -29.50 6.37 -13.80
CA LEU A 146 -28.46 7.36 -14.06
C LEU A 146 -29.02 8.72 -13.64
N THR A 147 -28.33 9.40 -12.73
CA THR A 147 -28.65 10.77 -12.34
C THR A 147 -27.41 11.64 -12.50
N GLY A 148 -27.63 12.93 -12.76
CA GLY A 148 -26.55 13.89 -12.81
C GLY A 148 -27.00 15.26 -12.35
N GLN A 149 -26.02 16.10 -12.03
CA GLN A 149 -26.20 17.40 -11.39
C GLN A 149 -25.52 18.50 -12.22
N GLY A 150 -25.48 18.32 -13.55
CA GLY A 150 -24.88 19.32 -14.43
C GLY A 150 -25.67 20.64 -14.37
N SER A 151 -25.01 21.75 -14.67
CA SER A 151 -25.67 23.06 -14.67
C SER A 151 -26.57 23.30 -15.89
N THR A 152 -26.35 22.53 -16.96
CA THR A 152 -27.05 22.67 -18.25
C THR A 152 -27.86 21.42 -18.57
N ASN A 153 -27.23 20.26 -18.40
CA ASN A 153 -27.85 18.95 -18.59
C ASN A 153 -27.50 18.08 -17.40
N ASP A 154 -28.48 17.36 -16.86
CA ASP A 154 -28.25 16.36 -15.84
C ASP A 154 -27.50 15.17 -16.44
N ILE A 155 -27.91 14.73 -17.63
CA ILE A 155 -27.27 13.62 -18.36
C ILE A 155 -26.86 14.10 -19.74
N THR A 156 -25.65 13.76 -20.17
CA THR A 156 -25.16 13.97 -21.54
C THR A 156 -24.50 12.70 -22.04
N ILE A 157 -25.02 12.13 -23.13
CA ILE A 157 -24.40 11.03 -23.88
C ILE A 157 -23.80 11.65 -25.13
N LYS A 158 -22.52 11.34 -25.38
CA LYS A 158 -21.77 11.83 -26.54
C LYS A 158 -21.36 10.69 -27.45
N ASN A 159 -21.09 11.01 -28.71
CA ASN A 159 -20.29 10.15 -29.57
C ASN A 159 -18.79 10.32 -29.27
N ASP A 160 -17.95 9.47 -29.87
CA ASP A 160 -16.49 9.51 -29.72
C ASP A 160 -15.83 10.73 -30.39
N ALA A 161 -16.59 11.52 -31.15
CA ALA A 161 -16.18 12.84 -31.65
C ALA A 161 -16.53 13.97 -30.66
N ASP A 162 -16.79 13.63 -29.40
CA ASP A 162 -17.14 14.53 -28.30
C ASP A 162 -18.40 15.39 -28.55
N THR A 163 -19.29 14.95 -29.44
CA THR A 163 -20.56 15.64 -29.74
C THR A 163 -21.70 15.01 -28.97
N ALA A 164 -22.52 15.82 -28.29
CA ALA A 164 -23.72 15.36 -27.60
C ALA A 164 -24.73 14.75 -28.59
N VAL A 165 -25.21 13.55 -28.30
CA VAL A 165 -26.22 12.83 -29.08
C VAL A 165 -27.55 12.76 -28.34
N ILE A 166 -27.52 12.58 -27.01
CA ILE A 166 -28.69 12.52 -26.13
C ILE A 166 -28.42 13.34 -24.88
N GLN A 167 -29.39 14.18 -24.49
CA GLN A 167 -29.29 15.00 -23.28
C GLN A 167 -30.61 14.96 -22.49
N VAL A 168 -30.49 15.03 -21.17
CA VAL A 168 -31.59 15.38 -20.27
C VAL A 168 -31.27 16.77 -19.72
N PRO A 169 -31.94 17.84 -20.20
CA PRO A 169 -31.71 19.19 -19.70
C PRO A 169 -32.07 19.31 -18.22
N THR A 170 -31.24 20.04 -17.48
CA THR A 170 -31.36 20.16 -16.02
C THR A 170 -32.70 20.73 -15.59
N GLY A 171 -33.32 20.09 -14.60
CA GLY A 171 -34.60 20.54 -14.04
C GLY A 171 -35.80 20.31 -14.95
N THR A 172 -35.66 19.48 -15.99
CA THR A 172 -36.75 19.11 -16.90
C THR A 172 -37.01 17.61 -16.86
N THR A 173 -38.15 17.21 -17.41
CA THR A 173 -38.46 15.79 -17.68
C THR A 173 -38.24 15.44 -19.16
N ASN A 174 -37.61 16.34 -19.92
CA ASN A 174 -37.48 16.23 -21.36
C ASN A 174 -36.19 15.52 -21.74
N VAL A 175 -36.20 14.89 -22.91
CA VAL A 175 -35.03 14.31 -23.55
C VAL A 175 -34.81 15.03 -24.87
N THR A 176 -33.59 15.52 -25.12
CA THR A 176 -33.20 16.16 -26.37
C THR A 176 -32.29 15.23 -27.18
N MET A 177 -32.70 14.92 -28.41
CA MET A 177 -31.91 14.19 -29.41
C MET A 177 -31.29 15.20 -30.38
N ALA A 178 -29.97 15.14 -30.61
CA ALA A 178 -29.31 16.08 -31.53
C ALA A 178 -29.58 15.77 -33.01
N GLY A 179 -29.91 14.52 -33.34
CA GLY A 179 -30.20 14.05 -34.70
C GLY A 179 -31.63 13.52 -34.85
N THR A 180 -31.92 12.98 -36.03
CA THR A 180 -33.19 12.31 -36.31
C THR A 180 -33.33 11.04 -35.47
N LEU A 181 -34.48 10.86 -34.84
CA LEU A 181 -34.86 9.59 -34.23
C LEU A 181 -35.36 8.65 -35.33
N ASP A 182 -34.63 7.57 -35.60
CA ASP A 182 -35.09 6.51 -36.48
C ASP A 182 -35.95 5.52 -35.67
N VAL A 183 -37.19 5.31 -36.10
CA VAL A 183 -38.14 4.39 -35.46
C VAL A 183 -38.53 3.32 -36.47
N THR A 184 -38.08 2.10 -36.22
CA THR A 184 -38.27 0.96 -37.14
C THR A 184 -39.62 0.26 -36.97
N SER A 185 -40.53 0.79 -36.14
CA SER A 185 -41.83 0.21 -35.78
C SER A 185 -42.83 1.32 -35.42
N ASP A 186 -43.97 0.97 -34.82
CA ASP A 186 -45.03 1.94 -34.53
C ASP A 186 -44.75 2.77 -33.27
N ILE A 187 -44.92 4.09 -33.38
CA ILE A 187 -45.03 4.97 -32.21
C ILE A 187 -46.48 4.93 -31.72
N THR A 188 -46.76 4.08 -30.73
CA THR A 188 -48.12 3.91 -30.19
C THR A 188 -48.40 4.92 -29.07
N GLY A 189 -49.62 5.47 -29.02
CA GLY A 189 -50.09 6.31 -27.90
C GLY A 189 -49.41 7.68 -27.80
N SER A 190 -48.81 8.17 -28.88
CA SER A 190 -48.12 9.46 -28.89
C SER A 190 -49.02 10.61 -29.36
N THR A 191 -48.73 11.79 -28.83
CA THR A 191 -49.09 13.06 -29.47
C THR A 191 -47.82 13.65 -30.07
N LEU A 192 -47.67 13.55 -31.39
CA LEU A 192 -46.57 14.20 -32.09
C LEU A 192 -46.97 15.63 -32.47
N ASN A 193 -46.37 16.61 -31.81
CA ASN A 193 -46.48 18.01 -32.22
C ASN A 193 -45.16 18.42 -32.89
N ALA A 194 -45.01 18.06 -34.16
CA ALA A 194 -43.84 18.44 -34.93
C ALA A 194 -43.92 19.94 -35.23
N ASP A 195 -42.90 20.71 -34.83
CA ASP A 195 -42.68 22.04 -35.38
C ASP A 195 -41.94 21.89 -36.71
N GLY A 196 -42.73 21.88 -37.80
CA GLY A 196 -42.19 22.05 -39.15
C GLY A 196 -41.88 23.51 -39.42
#